data_AF-A0A8S0Q329-F1
#
_entry.id   AF-A0A8S0Q329-F1
#
_cell.length_a   1.000
_cell.length_b   1.000
_cell.length_c   1.000
_cell.angle_alpha   90.00
_cell.angle_beta   90.00
_cell.angle_gamma   90.00
#
_symmetry.space_group_name_H-M   'P 1'
#
loop_
_entity.id
_entity.type
_entity.pdbx_description
1 polymer ?
#
loop_
_entity_poly.entity_id
_entity_poly.type
_entity_poly.pdbx_seq_one_letter_code
_entity_poly.pdbx_strand_id
1 'polypeptide(L)'
;MDQTATGKIHSELVLPAQLNPSGRRVPKRFVKSQIPDSILNDASLNATISLLPSNYNFEIHKIIWRVRSTNATRVALQFPEGLLMYSLIISDILTTFADVTHCFVLGDVTYGACCVDDLSARALDAQLLVHFGHSCLVPIDSTTIPALYIFVEIAINTRKLLQELNYNFSPEEISSFIMAGTIQFSSAIRASKPELEKLGFKVLIPQAKPLSAGEVLGCTAPSMKLEACSEKDNVIIFVADGRFHLEAFMIANPGVKAFRYDPYMGKLFLEEYDHEGMKEERRRAIERSRGAKIWGIVLGTLGRQGNPRVLERLEKKMKEKNLDYMVVLISELTPKKIELFGDAVDAWVQIACPRLSIDWGDAFKKPLLTSFEAEIALGDLPAWWERKLKCKKSEDCCKSEGVQERGEMGVDYPMDYYAQDGGEWNSCYSKKPNRSLQGNSQCRNDSCVKS
;
A
#
# COMPACT_ATOMS: atom_id res chain seq x y z
N MET A 1 29.37 44.03 -76.49
CA MET A 1 28.66 42.75 -76.69
C MET A 1 27.64 42.68 -75.57
N ASP A 2 26.57 43.44 -75.74
CA ASP A 2 25.25 42.97 -76.23
C ASP A 2 24.60 42.06 -75.16
N GLN A 3 23.42 42.31 -74.60
CA GLN A 3 22.23 43.01 -75.09
C GLN A 3 21.25 43.21 -73.90
N THR A 4 20.50 44.33 -73.90
CA THR A 4 19.04 44.53 -73.62
C THR A 4 18.33 43.72 -72.49
N ALA A 5 17.29 44.16 -71.77
CA ALA A 5 16.38 45.31 -71.84
C ALA A 5 15.47 45.35 -70.58
N THR A 6 15.10 46.58 -70.18
CA THR A 6 13.79 47.05 -69.67
C THR A 6 12.92 46.21 -68.71
N GLY A 7 12.64 46.82 -67.55
CA GLY A 7 11.27 47.29 -67.23
C GLY A 7 10.38 46.37 -66.37
N LYS A 8 10.10 46.81 -65.13
CA LYS A 8 8.79 47.33 -64.69
C LYS A 8 8.72 47.41 -63.17
N ILE A 9 8.34 48.58 -62.69
CA ILE A 9 7.92 48.87 -61.33
C ILE A 9 6.51 48.27 -61.17
N HIS A 10 6.34 47.37 -60.20
CA HIS A 10 5.04 47.08 -59.62
C HIS A 10 5.18 47.04 -58.10
N SER A 11 4.58 48.06 -57.48
CA SER A 11 4.26 48.14 -56.07
C SER A 11 3.27 47.03 -55.70
N GLU A 12 3.70 46.04 -54.92
CA GLU A 12 2.79 45.12 -54.26
C GLU A 12 2.61 45.53 -52.80
N LEU A 13 1.34 45.81 -52.51
CA LEU A 13 0.78 46.12 -51.21
C LEU A 13 1.10 45.03 -50.20
N VAL A 14 1.69 45.45 -49.08
CA VAL A 14 1.80 44.66 -47.85
C VAL A 14 0.39 44.40 -47.31
N LEU A 15 -0.09 43.17 -47.44
CA LEU A 15 -1.23 42.65 -46.69
C LEU A 15 -0.69 41.90 -45.45
N PRO A 16 -1.18 42.20 -44.24
CA PRO A 16 -0.68 41.59 -43.02
C PRO A 16 -1.24 40.16 -42.86
N ALA A 17 -0.39 39.15 -43.05
CA ALA A 17 -0.75 37.77 -42.76
C ALA A 17 -0.67 37.48 -41.25
N GLN A 18 -1.83 37.62 -40.61
CA GLN A 18 -2.39 36.76 -39.57
C GLN A 18 -1.47 36.32 -38.41
N LEU A 19 -1.67 36.99 -37.26
CA LEU A 19 -1.31 36.51 -35.93
C LEU A 19 -1.98 35.15 -35.67
N ASN A 20 -1.18 34.08 -35.55
CA ASN A 20 -1.62 32.80 -34.99
C ASN A 20 -1.69 32.91 -33.46
N PRO A 21 -2.89 32.88 -32.82
CA PRO A 21 -3.01 32.92 -31.38
C PRO A 21 -3.35 31.51 -30.87
N SER A 22 -2.37 30.62 -30.78
CA SER A 22 -2.52 29.39 -30.00
C SER A 22 -1.21 28.66 -29.75
N GLY A 23 -0.16 29.40 -29.39
CA GLY A 23 0.92 28.80 -28.61
C GLY A 23 0.38 28.53 -27.20
N ARG A 24 -0.24 27.36 -26.97
CA ARG A 24 -0.47 26.88 -25.59
C ARG A 24 0.91 26.81 -24.93
N ARG A 25 1.24 27.83 -24.13
CA ARG A 25 2.41 27.81 -23.25
C ARG A 25 2.28 26.51 -22.45
N VAL A 26 3.16 25.55 -22.72
CA VAL A 26 3.36 24.40 -21.85
C VAL A 26 3.51 25.01 -20.45
N PRO A 27 2.63 24.67 -19.48
CA PRO A 27 2.75 25.25 -18.16
C PRO A 27 4.14 24.88 -17.67
N LYS A 28 5.02 25.89 -17.51
CA LYS A 28 6.27 25.71 -16.79
C LYS A 28 5.85 25.20 -15.43
N ARG A 29 6.03 23.90 -15.20
CA ARG A 29 5.81 23.27 -13.91
C ARG A 29 6.85 23.93 -13.01
N PHE A 30 6.45 24.99 -12.31
CA PHE A 30 7.28 25.63 -11.30
C PHE A 30 7.45 24.59 -10.19
N VAL A 31 8.52 23.80 -10.28
CA VAL A 31 8.93 22.91 -9.21
C VAL A 31 9.53 23.81 -8.14
N LYS A 32 8.70 24.25 -7.20
CA LYS A 32 9.06 25.16 -6.10
C LYS A 32 10.07 24.54 -5.10
N SER A 33 10.69 23.40 -5.44
CA SER A 33 11.48 22.56 -4.54
C SER A 33 12.58 21.80 -5.30
N GLN A 34 13.33 22.48 -6.17
CA GLN A 34 14.61 21.94 -6.62
C GLN A 34 15.62 22.09 -5.49
N ILE A 35 16.32 21.00 -5.15
CA ILE A 35 17.42 21.04 -4.18
C ILE A 35 18.50 21.97 -4.74
N PRO A 36 18.96 22.99 -3.99
CA PRO A 36 20.00 23.90 -4.45
C PRO A 36 21.30 23.18 -4.84
N ASP A 37 21.97 23.68 -5.88
CA ASP A 37 23.29 23.19 -6.31
C ASP A 37 24.35 23.29 -5.21
N SER A 38 24.20 24.25 -4.30
CA SER A 38 25.07 24.41 -3.12
C SER A 38 24.96 23.25 -2.13
N ILE A 39 23.87 22.48 -2.15
CA ILE A 39 23.71 21.25 -1.36
C ILE A 39 24.16 20.06 -2.20
N LEU A 40 23.75 19.97 -3.46
CA LEU A 40 24.07 18.83 -4.33
C LEU A 40 25.58 18.67 -4.59
N ASN A 41 26.28 19.79 -4.79
CA ASN A 41 27.70 19.81 -5.17
C ASN A 41 28.65 20.11 -4.00
N ASP A 42 28.16 20.08 -2.75
CA ASP A 42 29.03 20.23 -1.57
C ASP A 42 29.95 19.01 -1.43
N ALA A 43 31.25 19.22 -1.65
CA ALA A 43 32.25 18.16 -1.63
C ALA A 43 32.39 17.49 -0.26
N SER A 44 32.28 18.26 0.83
CA SER A 44 32.43 17.74 2.20
C SER A 44 31.21 16.91 2.59
N LEU A 45 30.02 17.39 2.24
CA LEU A 45 28.78 16.66 2.43
C LEU A 45 28.80 15.34 1.64
N ASN A 46 29.16 15.38 0.36
CA ASN A 46 29.21 14.19 -0.49
C ASN A 46 30.25 13.17 -0.03
N ALA A 47 31.41 13.63 0.49
CA ALA A 47 32.40 12.74 1.10
C ALA A 47 31.82 12.03 2.34
N THR A 48 31.04 12.73 3.16
CA THR A 48 30.41 12.14 4.35
C THR A 48 29.28 11.17 3.99
N ILE A 49 28.45 11.52 3.00
CA ILE A 49 27.39 10.64 2.47
C ILE A 49 27.98 9.33 1.95
N SER A 50 29.19 9.33 1.39
CA SER A 50 29.83 8.12 0.86
C SER A 50 30.16 7.05 1.90
N LEU A 51 30.07 7.38 3.20
CA LEU A 51 30.15 6.42 4.31
C LEU A 51 28.88 5.56 4.44
N LEU A 52 27.74 6.02 3.91
CA LEU A 52 26.51 5.24 3.82
C LEU A 52 26.61 4.25 2.65
N PRO A 53 25.93 3.08 2.73
CA PRO A 53 25.99 2.10 1.67
C PRO A 53 25.44 2.65 0.35
N SER A 54 26.25 2.60 -0.71
CA SER A 54 25.98 3.25 -1.99
C SER A 54 24.78 2.68 -2.75
N ASN A 55 24.36 1.46 -2.42
CA ASN A 55 23.18 0.83 -2.99
C ASN A 55 21.87 1.22 -2.29
N TYR A 56 21.92 1.97 -1.18
CA TYR A 56 20.74 2.49 -0.48
C TYR A 56 20.61 3.99 -0.72
N ASN A 57 19.43 4.41 -1.17
CA ASN A 57 19.15 5.83 -1.38
C ASN A 57 18.46 6.46 -0.16
N PHE A 58 19.25 7.00 0.77
CA PHE A 58 18.74 7.74 1.94
C PHE A 58 18.26 9.16 1.61
N GLU A 59 18.37 9.63 0.37
CA GLU A 59 17.96 10.97 -0.07
C GLU A 59 18.50 12.12 0.83
N ILE A 60 19.74 12.02 1.30
CA ILE A 60 20.32 12.94 2.29
C ILE A 60 20.22 14.41 1.88
N HIS A 61 20.51 14.73 0.61
CA HIS A 61 20.39 16.11 0.10
C HIS A 61 18.97 16.67 0.24
N LYS A 62 17.94 15.83 0.04
CA LYS A 62 16.53 16.21 0.20
C LYS A 62 16.21 16.48 1.66
N ILE A 63 16.74 15.68 2.58
CA ILE A 63 16.55 15.88 4.02
C ILE A 63 17.18 17.21 4.45
N ILE A 64 18.44 17.46 4.08
CA ILE A 64 19.12 18.73 4.40
C ILE A 64 18.36 19.93 3.84
N TRP A 65 17.93 19.85 2.58
CA TRP A 65 17.13 20.91 1.98
C TRP A 65 15.80 21.11 2.72
N ARG A 66 15.13 20.01 3.11
CA ARG A 66 13.89 20.11 3.87
C ARG A 66 14.11 20.79 5.21
N VAL A 67 15.12 20.38 5.98
CA VAL A 67 15.48 20.95 7.27
C VAL A 67 15.77 22.46 7.14
N ARG A 68 16.64 22.85 6.21
CA ARG A 68 17.01 24.25 5.96
C ARG A 68 15.81 25.09 5.51
N SER A 69 15.02 24.59 4.56
CA SER A 69 13.85 25.33 4.03
C SER A 69 12.73 25.52 5.06
N THR A 70 12.65 24.66 6.07
CA THR A 70 11.70 24.80 7.19
C THR A 70 12.31 25.47 8.42
N ASN A 71 13.60 25.83 8.41
CA ASN A 71 14.36 26.28 9.57
C ASN A 71 14.21 25.34 10.78
N ALA A 72 14.15 24.03 10.52
CA ALA A 72 14.00 23.04 11.59
C ALA A 72 15.36 22.86 12.29
N THR A 73 15.39 23.08 13.60
CA THR A 73 16.60 22.95 14.44
C THR A 73 16.54 21.72 15.34
N ARG A 74 15.36 21.11 15.49
CA ARG A 74 15.09 19.91 16.27
C ARG A 74 14.42 18.87 15.36
N VAL A 75 15.12 17.77 15.08
CA VAL A 75 14.69 16.77 14.09
C VAL A 75 14.60 15.40 14.76
N ALA A 76 13.48 14.69 14.56
CA ALA A 76 13.35 13.29 14.93
C ALA A 76 13.64 12.40 13.73
N LEU A 77 14.40 11.33 13.94
CA LEU A 77 14.71 10.30 12.94
C LEU A 77 14.12 8.97 13.40
N GLN A 78 13.36 8.33 12.53
CA GLN A 78 12.75 7.03 12.79
C GLN A 78 13.15 6.03 11.71
N PHE A 79 13.66 4.88 12.12
CA PHE A 79 14.17 3.85 11.23
C PHE A 79 13.50 2.50 11.51
N PRO A 80 13.28 1.65 10.48
CA PRO A 80 13.12 0.23 10.72
C PRO A 80 14.43 -0.37 11.26
N GLU A 81 14.32 -1.52 11.92
CA GLU A 81 15.41 -2.21 12.60
C GLU A 81 16.68 -2.33 11.73
N GLY A 82 16.52 -2.77 10.48
CA GLY A 82 17.64 -2.99 9.54
C GLY A 82 18.34 -1.71 9.07
N LEU A 83 17.77 -0.52 9.33
CA LEU A 83 18.37 0.76 8.98
C LEU A 83 18.80 1.59 10.21
N LEU A 84 18.43 1.16 11.43
CA LEU A 84 18.72 1.90 12.66
C LEU A 84 20.22 2.11 12.88
N MET A 85 21.07 1.19 12.40
CA MET A 85 22.53 1.32 12.48
C MET A 85 23.09 2.55 11.73
N TYR A 86 22.36 3.13 10.78
CA TYR A 86 22.77 4.33 10.05
C TYR A 86 22.34 5.63 10.75
N SER A 87 21.55 5.54 11.83
CA SER A 87 20.96 6.69 12.51
C SER A 87 21.98 7.71 13.00
N LEU A 88 23.10 7.25 13.58
CA LEU A 88 24.13 8.14 14.15
C LEU A 88 24.88 8.90 13.06
N ILE A 89 25.27 8.24 11.97
CA ILE A 89 25.92 8.92 10.83
C ILE A 89 24.98 9.96 10.22
N ILE A 90 23.70 9.61 10.04
CA ILE A 90 22.71 10.55 9.50
C ILE A 90 22.49 11.72 10.46
N SER A 91 22.43 11.47 11.78
CA SER A 91 22.37 12.52 12.79
C SER A 91 23.56 13.48 12.67
N ASP A 92 24.79 12.96 12.62
CA ASP A 92 26.02 13.76 12.49
C ASP A 92 26.04 14.59 11.21
N ILE A 93 25.53 14.04 10.10
CA ILE A 93 25.37 14.77 8.84
C ILE A 93 24.41 15.95 9.05
N LEU A 94 23.26 15.74 9.67
CA LEU A 94 22.26 16.81 9.84
C LEU A 94 22.74 17.90 10.81
N THR A 95 23.43 17.54 11.88
CA THR A 95 24.00 18.53 12.82
C THR A 95 25.14 19.33 12.18
N THR A 96 25.93 18.71 11.30
CA THR A 96 27.06 19.38 10.63
C THR A 96 26.62 20.25 9.46
N PHE A 97 25.67 19.76 8.65
CA PHE A 97 25.35 20.37 7.36
C PHE A 97 23.96 21.01 7.30
N ALA A 98 23.11 20.94 8.33
CA ALA A 98 21.74 21.45 8.26
C ALA A 98 21.30 22.32 9.45
N ASP A 99 22.25 22.86 10.23
CA ASP A 99 21.99 23.71 11.40
C ASP A 99 21.07 23.05 12.44
N VAL A 100 21.03 21.72 12.47
CA VAL A 100 20.27 20.95 13.46
C VAL A 100 21.00 21.02 14.79
N THR A 101 20.38 21.66 15.78
CA THR A 101 20.90 21.77 17.14
C THR A 101 20.65 20.51 17.97
N HIS A 102 19.63 19.74 17.63
CA HIS A 102 19.29 18.52 18.33
C HIS A 102 18.63 17.49 17.41
N CYS A 103 19.14 16.27 17.43
CA CYS A 103 18.62 15.16 16.66
C CYS A 103 18.16 14.04 17.60
N PHE A 104 16.90 13.62 17.49
CA PHE A 104 16.33 12.54 18.28
C PHE A 104 16.29 11.28 17.43
N VAL A 105 16.98 10.23 17.83
CA VAL A 105 16.80 8.89 17.22
C VAL A 105 15.68 8.18 17.98
N LEU A 106 14.56 7.94 17.32
CA LEU A 106 13.45 7.17 17.89
C LEU A 106 13.82 5.68 17.85
N GLY A 107 14.09 5.11 19.01
CA GLY A 107 14.61 3.74 19.16
C GLY A 107 13.55 2.65 19.33
N ASP A 108 12.26 2.99 19.31
CA ASP A 108 11.18 2.02 19.37
C ASP A 108 11.01 1.28 18.04
N VAL A 109 10.42 0.08 18.11
CA VAL A 109 10.20 -0.78 16.95
C VAL A 109 9.38 -0.09 15.85
N THR A 110 9.86 -0.18 14.61
CA THR A 110 9.17 0.38 13.44
C THR A 110 8.98 -0.70 12.38
N TYR A 111 7.83 -1.37 12.39
CA TYR A 111 7.52 -2.48 11.47
C TYR A 111 7.13 -2.06 10.06
N GLY A 112 6.70 -0.80 9.87
CA GLY A 112 6.13 -0.37 8.60
C GLY A 112 5.69 1.09 8.60
N ALA A 113 5.14 1.52 7.47
CA ALA A 113 4.61 2.87 7.25
C ALA A 113 3.49 3.28 8.22
N CYS A 114 2.78 2.31 8.80
CA CYS A 114 1.75 2.55 9.82
C CYS A 114 2.34 2.94 11.19
N CYS A 115 3.64 2.75 11.41
CA CYS A 115 4.29 2.97 12.69
C CYS A 115 4.91 4.37 12.81
N VAL A 116 4.50 5.33 11.97
CA VAL A 116 5.01 6.71 12.06
C VAL A 116 4.80 7.27 13.47
N ASP A 117 5.89 7.62 14.15
CA ASP A 117 5.85 8.06 15.56
C ASP A 117 5.94 9.59 15.66
N ASP A 118 4.93 10.24 15.10
CA ASP A 118 4.79 11.69 15.15
C ASP A 118 4.36 12.18 16.55
N LEU A 119 3.78 11.30 17.38
CA LEU A 119 3.30 11.64 18.72
C LEU A 119 4.46 11.81 19.70
N SER A 120 5.42 10.87 19.74
CA SER A 120 6.63 11.02 20.56
C SER A 120 7.50 12.17 20.06
N ALA A 121 7.63 12.31 18.73
CA ALA A 121 8.38 13.41 18.14
C ALA A 121 7.78 14.79 18.53
N ARG A 122 6.45 14.91 18.55
CA ARG A 122 5.76 16.11 19.06
C ARG A 122 6.05 16.34 20.55
N ALA A 123 6.01 15.29 21.37
CA ALA A 123 6.27 15.39 22.81
C ALA A 123 7.70 15.85 23.14
N LEU A 124 8.64 15.65 22.22
CA LEU A 124 10.03 16.11 22.30
C LEU A 124 10.25 17.50 21.67
N ASP A 125 9.20 18.19 21.26
CA ASP A 125 9.25 19.45 20.51
C ASP A 125 10.11 19.34 19.24
N ALA A 126 10.08 18.19 18.57
CA ALA A 126 10.68 18.04 17.24
C ALA A 126 9.85 18.81 16.21
N GLN A 127 10.53 19.49 15.30
CA GLN A 127 9.92 20.34 14.27
C GLN A 127 9.77 19.61 12.93
N LEU A 128 10.50 18.51 12.75
CA LEU A 128 10.45 17.64 11.59
C LEU A 128 10.70 16.18 12.03
N LEU A 129 9.84 15.27 11.60
CA LEU A 129 10.09 13.83 11.65
C LEU A 129 10.58 13.34 10.28
N VAL A 130 11.68 12.61 10.24
CA VAL A 130 12.14 11.89 9.04
C VAL A 130 11.92 10.39 9.28
N HIS A 131 10.98 9.81 8.53
CA HIS A 131 10.61 8.40 8.62
C HIS A 131 11.20 7.62 7.45
N PHE A 132 12.08 6.66 7.74
CA PHE A 132 12.82 5.91 6.73
C PHE A 132 12.19 4.54 6.39
N GLY A 133 12.48 4.04 5.19
CA GLY A 133 12.30 2.65 4.77
C GLY A 133 10.91 2.27 4.25
N HIS A 134 9.90 3.14 4.40
CA HIS A 134 8.52 2.83 4.05
C HIS A 134 7.84 3.95 3.25
N SER A 135 6.84 3.57 2.44
CA SER A 135 5.98 4.51 1.74
C SER A 135 5.07 5.29 2.69
N CYS A 136 4.46 6.37 2.23
CA CYS A 136 3.52 7.17 3.01
C CYS A 136 2.12 6.52 3.06
N LEU A 137 1.95 5.47 3.88
CA LEU A 137 0.62 4.90 4.15
C LEU A 137 -0.25 5.85 4.95
N VAL A 138 0.35 6.51 5.95
CA VAL A 138 -0.30 7.55 6.74
C VAL A 138 -0.08 8.90 6.03
N PRO A 139 -1.14 9.58 5.60
CA PRO A 139 -1.03 10.88 4.97
C PRO A 139 -0.33 11.92 5.87
N ILE A 140 0.49 12.79 5.28
CA ILE A 140 1.29 13.79 6.04
C ILE A 140 0.39 14.77 6.78
N ASP A 141 -0.80 15.09 6.26
CA ASP A 141 -1.81 15.93 6.92
C ASP A 141 -2.49 15.26 8.13
N SER A 142 -2.30 13.96 8.32
CA SER A 142 -2.77 13.21 9.50
C SER A 142 -1.71 13.18 10.63
N THR A 143 -0.46 13.53 10.33
CA THR A 143 0.61 13.65 11.32
C THR A 143 0.53 14.98 12.06
N THR A 144 0.94 14.98 13.34
CA THR A 144 0.81 16.13 14.24
C THR A 144 1.99 17.09 14.20
N ILE A 145 3.10 16.65 13.59
CA ILE A 145 4.23 17.50 13.19
C ILE A 145 4.57 17.19 11.73
N PRO A 146 5.26 18.09 11.00
CA PRO A 146 5.70 17.81 9.64
C PRO A 146 6.50 16.51 9.57
N ALA A 147 6.07 15.58 8.71
CA ALA A 147 6.75 14.32 8.44
C ALA A 147 7.32 14.30 7.01
N LEU A 148 8.55 13.81 6.88
CA LEU A 148 9.24 13.54 5.63
C LEU A 148 9.48 12.03 5.52
N TYR A 149 8.80 11.39 4.56
CA TYR A 149 9.01 9.98 4.26
C TYR A 149 10.17 9.80 3.27
N ILE A 150 11.12 8.94 3.62
CA ILE A 150 12.24 8.51 2.78
C ILE A 150 12.10 7.01 2.56
N PHE A 151 11.80 6.58 1.35
CA PHE A 151 11.43 5.17 1.11
C PHE A 151 12.64 4.23 1.16
N VAL A 152 13.85 4.79 1.02
CA VAL A 152 15.12 4.07 0.96
C VAL A 152 15.09 2.99 -0.12
N GLU A 153 15.11 3.44 -1.38
CA GLU A 153 15.23 2.52 -2.51
C GLU A 153 16.58 1.80 -2.48
N ILE A 154 16.55 0.50 -2.77
CA ILE A 154 17.72 -0.36 -2.81
C ILE A 154 17.98 -0.72 -4.27
N ALA A 155 19.14 -0.31 -4.77
CA ALA A 155 19.57 -0.66 -6.12
C ALA A 155 19.92 -2.16 -6.18
N ILE A 156 19.29 -2.87 -7.11
CA ILE A 156 19.52 -4.29 -7.38
C ILE A 156 19.92 -4.52 -8.83
N ASN A 157 20.49 -5.68 -9.12
CA ASN A 157 20.88 -6.04 -10.47
C ASN A 157 19.66 -6.49 -11.30
N THR A 158 18.97 -5.54 -11.93
CA THR A 158 17.81 -5.80 -12.79
C THR A 158 18.12 -6.74 -13.95
N ARG A 159 19.35 -6.76 -14.47
CA ARG A 159 19.75 -7.69 -15.53
C ARG A 159 19.66 -9.15 -15.06
N LYS A 160 20.10 -9.45 -13.83
CA LYS A 160 19.98 -10.80 -13.27
C LYS A 160 18.52 -11.23 -13.13
N LEU A 161 17.64 -10.33 -12.69
CA LEU A 161 16.20 -10.60 -12.64
C LEU A 161 15.66 -10.97 -14.02
N LEU A 162 15.97 -10.18 -15.05
CA LEU A 162 15.54 -10.45 -16.43
C LEU A 162 16.08 -11.79 -16.95
N GLN A 163 17.35 -12.12 -16.65
CA GLN A 163 17.97 -13.38 -17.03
C GLN A 163 17.29 -14.58 -16.37
N GLU A 164 17.02 -14.51 -15.07
CA GLU A 164 16.33 -15.58 -14.34
C GLU A 164 14.91 -15.79 -14.88
N LEU A 165 14.16 -14.72 -15.15
CA LEU A 165 12.81 -14.84 -15.72
C LEU A 165 12.83 -15.43 -17.13
N ASN A 166 13.73 -14.99 -17.99
CA ASN A 166 13.85 -15.51 -19.36
C ASN A 166 14.41 -16.94 -19.42
N TYR A 167 15.16 -17.36 -18.40
CA TYR A 167 15.67 -18.74 -18.31
C TYR A 167 14.60 -19.72 -17.87
N ASN A 168 13.76 -19.32 -16.90
CA ASN A 168 12.76 -20.21 -16.29
C ASN A 168 11.41 -20.21 -17.02
N PHE A 169 11.12 -19.19 -17.85
CA PHE A 169 9.83 -19.04 -18.50
C PHE A 169 9.96 -18.78 -20.00
N SER A 170 9.08 -19.41 -20.78
CA SER A 170 8.87 -19.13 -22.20
C SER A 170 7.53 -18.41 -22.41
N PRO A 171 7.47 -17.36 -23.26
CA PRO A 171 6.20 -16.69 -23.61
C PRO A 171 5.13 -17.63 -24.20
N GLU A 172 5.53 -18.79 -24.74
CA GLU A 172 4.62 -19.81 -25.26
C GLU A 172 3.88 -20.57 -24.16
N GLU A 173 4.47 -20.69 -22.97
CA GLU A 173 3.91 -21.41 -21.81
C GLU A 173 3.32 -20.45 -20.77
N ILE A 174 4.02 -19.35 -20.50
CA ILE A 174 3.63 -18.31 -19.56
C ILE A 174 3.77 -16.97 -20.27
N SER A 175 2.63 -16.45 -20.72
CA SER A 175 2.60 -15.22 -21.52
C SER A 175 2.52 -13.96 -20.67
N SER A 176 2.26 -14.06 -19.36
CA SER A 176 1.92 -12.91 -18.53
C SER A 176 2.50 -12.95 -17.11
N PHE A 177 3.20 -11.88 -16.74
CA PHE A 177 3.73 -11.66 -15.40
C PHE A 177 2.95 -10.60 -14.65
N ILE A 178 2.57 -10.93 -13.42
CA ILE A 178 2.05 -9.99 -12.43
C ILE A 178 3.23 -9.62 -11.51
N MET A 179 3.80 -8.44 -11.72
CA MET A 179 4.98 -8.00 -10.99
C MET A 179 4.62 -7.10 -9.81
N ALA A 180 5.12 -7.47 -8.63
CA ALA A 180 4.95 -6.71 -7.40
C ALA A 180 6.19 -6.90 -6.48
N GLY A 181 6.24 -6.16 -5.38
CA GLY A 181 7.29 -6.28 -4.38
C GLY A 181 7.14 -5.27 -3.24
N THR A 182 8.17 -5.15 -2.43
CA THR A 182 8.26 -4.10 -1.41
C THR A 182 8.68 -2.77 -2.04
N ILE A 183 8.40 -1.66 -1.36
CA ILE A 183 8.69 -0.32 -1.88
C ILE A 183 10.18 -0.11 -2.22
N GLN A 184 11.07 -0.76 -1.48
CA GLN A 184 12.53 -0.69 -1.63
C GLN A 184 12.99 -1.12 -3.05
N PHE A 185 12.26 -2.01 -3.71
CA PHE A 185 12.60 -2.53 -5.05
C PHE A 185 11.70 -1.97 -6.16
N SER A 186 10.88 -0.95 -5.87
CA SER A 186 9.86 -0.45 -6.80
C SER A 186 10.45 0.09 -8.11
N SER A 187 11.61 0.72 -8.07
CA SER A 187 12.33 1.19 -9.25
C SER A 187 12.79 0.04 -10.15
N ALA A 188 13.28 -1.06 -9.57
CA ALA A 188 13.68 -2.24 -10.34
C ALA A 188 12.47 -2.92 -11.02
N ILE A 189 11.36 -3.06 -10.30
CA ILE A 189 10.10 -3.62 -10.85
C ILE A 189 9.62 -2.80 -12.06
N ARG A 190 9.61 -1.47 -11.94
CA ARG A 190 9.20 -0.59 -13.05
C ARG A 190 10.18 -0.65 -14.22
N ALA A 191 11.47 -0.74 -13.95
CA ALA A 191 12.51 -0.84 -14.97
C ALA A 191 12.49 -2.18 -15.73
N SER A 192 12.08 -3.28 -15.07
CA SER A 192 11.98 -4.61 -15.70
C SER A 192 10.85 -4.70 -16.73
N LYS A 193 9.74 -4.00 -16.51
CA LYS A 193 8.55 -4.07 -17.37
C LYS A 193 8.84 -3.90 -18.87
N PRO A 194 9.43 -2.78 -19.34
CA PRO A 194 9.64 -2.57 -20.78
C PRO A 194 10.62 -3.60 -21.38
N GLU A 195 11.57 -4.13 -20.59
CA GLU A 195 12.51 -5.14 -21.08
C GLU A 195 11.86 -6.51 -21.22
N LEU A 196 10.98 -6.90 -20.28
CA LEU A 196 10.20 -8.12 -20.38
C LEU A 196 9.17 -8.07 -21.53
N GLU A 197 8.56 -6.90 -21.76
CA GLU A 197 7.65 -6.69 -22.89
C GLU A 197 8.36 -6.85 -24.24
N LYS A 198 9.64 -6.44 -24.36
CA LYS A 198 10.46 -6.70 -25.56
C LYS A 198 10.76 -8.18 -25.78
N LEU A 199 10.82 -8.97 -24.70
CA LEU A 199 11.02 -10.42 -24.75
C LEU A 199 9.73 -11.19 -25.07
N GLY A 200 8.59 -10.49 -25.23
CA GLY A 200 7.31 -11.07 -25.60
C GLY A 200 6.37 -11.37 -24.44
N PHE A 201 6.75 -11.03 -23.20
CA PHE A 201 5.88 -11.20 -22.02
C PHE A 201 4.92 -10.00 -21.86
N LYS A 202 3.68 -10.26 -21.48
CA LYS A 202 2.77 -9.23 -20.97
C LYS A 202 3.11 -8.94 -19.50
N VAL A 203 3.26 -7.68 -19.12
CA VAL A 203 3.59 -7.32 -17.73
C VAL A 203 2.53 -6.42 -17.10
N LEU A 204 1.90 -6.94 -16.06
CA LEU A 204 0.98 -6.20 -15.21
C LEU A 204 1.67 -5.81 -13.90
N ILE A 205 1.59 -4.53 -13.55
CA ILE A 205 2.03 -4.00 -12.25
C ILE A 205 0.78 -3.46 -11.55
N PRO A 206 0.13 -4.23 -10.65
CA PRO A 206 -1.12 -3.82 -10.02
C PRO A 206 -0.90 -2.75 -8.95
N GLN A 207 -1.98 -2.10 -8.51
CA GLN A 207 -1.92 -1.07 -7.49
C GLN A 207 -3.14 -1.16 -6.55
N ALA A 208 -2.89 -1.22 -5.25
CA ALA A 208 -3.91 -0.99 -4.22
C ALA A 208 -3.71 0.42 -3.63
N LYS A 209 -4.60 1.36 -3.94
CA LYS A 209 -4.47 2.74 -3.42
C LYS A 209 -4.62 2.75 -1.90
N PRO A 210 -3.81 3.52 -1.15
CA PRO A 210 -2.94 4.61 -1.61
C PRO A 210 -1.51 4.21 -2.00
N LEU A 211 -1.18 2.91 -1.99
CA LEU A 211 0.18 2.43 -2.30
C LEU A 211 0.60 2.74 -3.73
N SER A 212 1.90 2.73 -3.98
CA SER A 212 2.45 2.87 -5.32
C SER A 212 2.13 1.66 -6.19
N ALA A 213 2.12 1.84 -7.52
CA ALA A 213 2.01 0.70 -8.42
C ALA A 213 3.17 -0.29 -8.20
N GLY A 214 2.83 -1.57 -8.05
CA GLY A 214 3.73 -2.68 -7.79
C GLY A 214 4.07 -2.88 -6.32
N GLU A 215 3.59 -2.01 -5.43
CA GLU A 215 3.87 -2.09 -4.00
C GLU A 215 2.83 -2.94 -3.27
N VAL A 216 3.31 -3.82 -2.39
CA VAL A 216 2.48 -4.63 -1.50
C VAL A 216 2.95 -4.46 -0.05
N LEU A 217 1.98 -4.28 0.85
CA LEU A 217 2.17 -4.30 2.30
C LEU A 217 1.61 -5.59 2.90
N GLY A 218 2.11 -5.99 4.07
CA GLY A 218 1.58 -7.17 4.78
C GLY A 218 0.10 -7.04 5.16
N CYS A 219 -0.44 -5.83 5.21
CA CYS A 219 -1.84 -5.53 5.51
C CYS A 219 -2.66 -5.08 4.29
N THR A 220 -2.02 -4.83 3.14
CA THR A 220 -2.70 -4.28 1.95
C THR A 220 -2.05 -4.77 0.67
N ALA A 221 -2.79 -5.57 -0.09
CA ALA A 221 -2.36 -6.15 -1.34
C ALA A 221 -3.47 -5.99 -2.40
N PRO A 222 -3.12 -5.73 -3.67
CA PRO A 222 -4.11 -5.68 -4.73
C PRO A 222 -4.67 -7.09 -4.98
N SER A 223 -5.98 -7.16 -5.20
CA SER A 223 -6.64 -8.39 -5.65
C SER A 223 -6.95 -8.27 -7.14
N MET A 224 -6.59 -9.30 -7.88
CA MET A 224 -6.82 -9.41 -9.30
C MET A 224 -8.21 -9.98 -9.55
N LYS A 225 -9.11 -9.16 -10.12
CA LYS A 225 -10.34 -9.67 -10.73
C LYS A 225 -9.92 -10.41 -11.99
N LEU A 226 -9.77 -11.74 -11.91
CA LEU A 226 -9.27 -12.63 -12.95
C LEU A 226 -10.15 -12.69 -14.22
N GLU A 227 -11.15 -11.83 -14.36
CA GLU A 227 -12.07 -11.79 -15.50
C GLU A 227 -11.42 -11.35 -16.84
N ALA A 228 -10.16 -10.87 -16.83
CA ALA A 228 -9.54 -10.25 -18.01
C ALA A 228 -8.43 -11.06 -18.71
N CYS A 229 -7.97 -12.19 -18.16
CA CYS A 229 -6.89 -13.00 -18.75
C CYS A 229 -7.14 -14.48 -18.41
N SER A 230 -6.96 -15.38 -19.38
CA SER A 230 -7.03 -16.83 -19.17
C SER A 230 -6.26 -17.23 -17.90
N GLU A 231 -6.95 -17.88 -16.95
CA GLU A 231 -6.41 -18.27 -15.62
C GLU A 231 -5.14 -19.14 -15.69
N LYS A 232 -4.79 -19.68 -16.87
CA LYS A 232 -3.72 -20.66 -17.03
C LYS A 232 -2.33 -20.09 -17.34
N ASP A 233 -2.22 -18.79 -17.64
CA ASP A 233 -0.97 -18.21 -18.22
C ASP A 233 -0.35 -17.10 -17.37
N ASN A 234 -0.91 -16.79 -16.20
CA ASN A 234 -0.42 -15.73 -15.32
C ASN A 234 0.39 -16.31 -14.15
N VAL A 235 1.56 -15.73 -13.89
CA VAL A 235 2.31 -15.99 -12.66
C VAL A 235 2.67 -14.69 -11.96
N ILE A 236 2.69 -14.73 -10.63
CA ILE A 236 3.18 -13.65 -9.79
C ILE A 236 4.70 -13.73 -9.76
N ILE A 237 5.37 -12.62 -10.08
CA ILE A 237 6.79 -12.43 -9.85
C ILE A 237 6.94 -11.35 -8.78
N PHE A 238 7.34 -11.77 -7.58
CA PHE A 238 7.45 -10.90 -6.42
C PHE A 238 8.91 -10.62 -6.08
N VAL A 239 9.34 -9.36 -6.16
CA VAL A 239 10.73 -8.97 -5.87
C VAL A 239 10.85 -8.62 -4.39
N ALA A 240 11.42 -9.52 -3.60
CA ALA A 240 11.69 -9.34 -2.17
C ALA A 240 12.66 -10.39 -1.61
N ASP A 241 13.31 -10.03 -0.52
CA ASP A 241 14.17 -10.90 0.30
C ASP A 241 13.42 -11.72 1.37
N GLY A 242 12.14 -11.42 1.60
CA GLY A 242 11.29 -12.10 2.57
C GLY A 242 9.92 -12.50 2.02
N ARG A 243 9.24 -13.41 2.75
CA ARG A 243 7.94 -13.97 2.35
C ARG A 243 6.74 -13.16 2.85
N PHE A 244 6.88 -12.42 3.97
CA PHE A 244 5.78 -11.72 4.63
C PHE A 244 4.88 -10.91 3.68
N HIS A 245 5.46 -10.06 2.83
CA HIS A 245 4.70 -9.24 1.88
C HIS A 245 4.11 -10.06 0.72
N LEU A 246 4.84 -11.08 0.26
CA LEU A 246 4.35 -12.01 -0.76
C LEU A 246 3.16 -12.80 -0.26
N GLU A 247 3.18 -13.28 0.98
CA GLU A 247 2.06 -14.02 1.59
C GLU A 247 0.78 -13.19 1.56
N ALA A 248 0.83 -11.89 1.87
CA ALA A 248 -0.32 -11.02 1.75
C ALA A 248 -0.85 -10.96 0.29
N PHE A 249 0.06 -10.96 -0.68
CA PHE A 249 -0.32 -10.97 -2.09
C PHE A 249 -0.90 -12.32 -2.53
N MET A 250 -0.36 -13.44 -2.02
CA MET A 250 -0.91 -14.78 -2.24
C MET A 250 -2.30 -14.91 -1.63
N ILE A 251 -2.51 -14.47 -0.38
CA ILE A 251 -3.83 -14.47 0.28
C ILE A 251 -4.87 -13.70 -0.56
N ALA A 252 -4.49 -12.54 -1.12
CA ALA A 252 -5.38 -11.73 -1.94
C ALA A 252 -5.68 -12.31 -3.34
N ASN A 253 -4.87 -13.27 -3.79
CA ASN A 253 -4.89 -13.86 -5.14
C ASN A 253 -4.71 -15.37 -5.07
N PRO A 254 -5.64 -16.10 -4.40
CA PRO A 254 -5.57 -17.55 -4.31
C PRO A 254 -5.58 -18.16 -5.73
N GLY A 255 -4.77 -19.19 -5.95
CA GLY A 255 -4.73 -19.94 -7.21
C GLY A 255 -3.80 -19.40 -8.29
N VAL A 256 -3.13 -18.27 -8.08
CA VAL A 256 -2.06 -17.80 -8.97
C VAL A 256 -0.71 -18.28 -8.45
N LYS A 257 0.08 -18.96 -9.30
CA LYS A 257 1.44 -19.41 -8.93
C LYS A 257 2.31 -18.20 -8.60
N ALA A 258 2.96 -18.23 -7.44
CA ALA A 258 3.78 -17.14 -6.95
C ALA A 258 5.26 -17.52 -6.91
N PHE A 259 6.08 -16.70 -7.55
CA PHE A 259 7.52 -16.82 -7.51
C PHE A 259 8.13 -15.61 -6.81
N ARG A 260 8.97 -15.85 -5.80
CA ARG A 260 9.77 -14.81 -5.15
C ARG A 260 11.14 -14.74 -5.80
N TYR A 261 11.48 -13.57 -6.34
CA TYR A 261 12.86 -13.27 -6.72
C TYR A 261 13.57 -12.61 -5.54
N ASP A 262 14.59 -13.29 -5.02
CA ASP A 262 15.48 -12.75 -4.00
C ASP A 262 16.62 -11.98 -4.69
N PRO A 263 16.69 -10.65 -4.56
CA PRO A 263 17.68 -9.85 -5.27
C PRO A 263 19.10 -10.00 -4.73
N TYR A 264 19.27 -10.49 -3.49
CA TYR A 264 20.57 -10.71 -2.89
C TYR A 264 21.14 -12.07 -3.31
N MET A 265 20.29 -13.10 -3.31
CA MET A 265 20.68 -14.42 -3.80
C MET A 265 20.73 -14.48 -5.34
N GLY A 266 19.95 -13.63 -6.01
CA GLY A 266 19.77 -13.63 -7.46
C GLY A 266 19.03 -14.88 -7.94
N LYS A 267 18.08 -15.40 -7.15
CA LYS A 267 17.37 -16.65 -7.42
C LYS A 267 15.87 -16.47 -7.36
N LEU A 268 15.17 -17.28 -8.15
CA LEU A 268 13.72 -17.40 -8.14
C LEU A 268 13.30 -18.61 -7.30
N PHE A 269 12.32 -18.43 -6.42
CA PHE A 269 11.75 -19.46 -5.57
C PHE A 269 10.27 -19.59 -5.88
N LEU A 270 9.79 -20.81 -6.12
CA LEU A 270 8.35 -21.08 -6.11
C LEU A 270 7.88 -21.07 -4.65
N GLU A 271 6.89 -20.25 -4.35
CA GLU A 271 6.36 -20.06 -3.01
C GLU A 271 4.90 -20.53 -2.96
N GLU A 272 4.57 -21.27 -1.92
CA GLU A 272 3.22 -21.77 -1.65
C GLU A 272 2.70 -21.20 -0.34
N TYR A 273 1.38 -21.12 -0.22
CA TYR A 273 0.69 -20.67 0.98
C TYR A 273 -0.42 -21.65 1.37
N ASP A 274 -0.49 -22.01 2.64
CA ASP A 274 -1.54 -22.87 3.17
C ASP A 274 -2.83 -22.08 3.37
N HIS A 275 -3.55 -21.85 2.27
CA HIS A 275 -4.82 -21.13 2.28
C HIS A 275 -5.89 -21.85 3.10
N GLU A 276 -5.94 -23.18 3.02
CA GLU A 276 -6.96 -23.99 3.71
C GLU A 276 -6.70 -23.98 5.21
N GLY A 277 -5.46 -24.23 5.64
CA GLY A 277 -5.07 -24.19 7.06
C GLY A 277 -5.31 -22.81 7.67
N MET A 278 -4.87 -21.74 6.99
CA MET A 278 -5.11 -20.36 7.43
C MET A 278 -6.62 -20.08 7.57
N LYS A 279 -7.43 -20.35 6.52
CA LYS A 279 -8.88 -20.08 6.55
C LYS A 279 -9.60 -20.89 7.62
N GLU A 280 -9.22 -22.15 7.83
CA GLU A 280 -9.83 -23.01 8.85
C GLU A 280 -9.47 -22.54 10.26
N GLU A 281 -8.23 -22.10 10.49
CA GLU A 281 -7.85 -21.49 11.78
C GLU A 281 -8.63 -20.21 12.05
N ARG A 282 -8.70 -19.31 11.06
CA ARG A 282 -9.45 -18.04 11.17
C ARG A 282 -10.94 -18.30 11.40
N ARG A 283 -11.53 -19.27 10.69
CA ARG A 283 -12.91 -19.72 10.89
C ARG A 283 -13.13 -20.20 12.32
N ARG A 284 -12.27 -21.09 12.84
CA ARG A 284 -12.38 -21.59 14.22
C ARG A 284 -12.28 -20.46 15.25
N ALA A 285 -11.43 -19.46 15.02
CA ALA A 285 -11.35 -18.28 15.90
C ALA A 285 -12.68 -17.50 15.93
N ILE A 286 -13.28 -17.26 14.75
CA ILE A 286 -14.58 -16.59 14.64
C ILE A 286 -15.69 -17.42 15.30
N GLU A 287 -15.80 -18.71 15.01
CA GLU A 287 -16.84 -19.57 15.59
C GLU A 287 -16.73 -19.63 17.12
N ARG A 288 -15.51 -19.73 17.68
CA ARG A 288 -15.29 -19.65 19.15
C ARG A 288 -15.72 -18.32 19.75
N SER A 289 -15.57 -17.22 19.02
CA SER A 289 -15.92 -15.88 19.51
C SER A 289 -17.42 -15.58 19.52
N ARG A 290 -18.24 -16.29 18.71
CA ARG A 290 -19.70 -16.07 18.64
C ARG A 290 -20.42 -16.29 19.98
N GLY A 291 -19.83 -17.08 20.89
CA GLY A 291 -20.35 -17.34 22.24
C GLY A 291 -19.78 -16.45 23.34
N ALA A 292 -18.93 -15.46 23.00
CA ALA A 292 -18.29 -14.58 23.97
C ALA A 292 -19.30 -13.63 24.63
N LYS A 293 -19.23 -13.52 25.96
CA LYS A 293 -20.05 -12.59 26.75
C LYS A 293 -19.32 -11.27 26.96
N ILE A 294 -18.02 -11.35 27.26
CA ILE A 294 -17.17 -10.18 27.49
C ILE A 294 -16.10 -10.08 26.40
N TRP A 295 -16.12 -8.97 25.68
CA TRP A 295 -15.18 -8.69 24.59
C TRP A 295 -14.07 -7.75 25.02
N GLY A 296 -12.84 -8.03 24.59
CA GLY A 296 -11.71 -7.12 24.68
C GLY A 296 -11.45 -6.46 23.34
N ILE A 297 -11.48 -5.14 23.27
CA ILE A 297 -11.11 -4.37 22.08
C ILE A 297 -9.71 -3.80 22.30
N VAL A 298 -8.74 -4.29 21.55
CA VAL A 298 -7.39 -3.71 21.51
C VAL A 298 -7.36 -2.57 20.50
N LEU A 299 -7.00 -1.37 20.94
CA LEU A 299 -6.61 -0.26 20.06
C LEU A 299 -5.09 -0.13 20.05
N GLY A 300 -4.48 -0.34 18.88
CA GLY A 300 -3.03 -0.26 18.69
C GLY A 300 -2.50 1.16 18.89
N THR A 301 -1.50 1.35 19.74
CA THR A 301 -0.86 2.65 19.98
C THR A 301 0.55 2.76 19.39
N LEU A 302 1.04 1.73 18.71
CA LEU A 302 2.31 1.81 17.99
C LEU A 302 2.14 2.66 16.73
N GLY A 303 2.75 3.85 16.74
CA GLY A 303 2.57 4.88 15.72
C GLY A 303 1.09 5.18 15.47
N ARG A 304 0.60 4.77 14.29
CA ARG A 304 -0.72 5.08 13.76
C ARG A 304 -1.49 3.84 13.29
N GLN A 305 -1.16 2.66 13.85
CA GLN A 305 -1.84 1.40 13.53
C GLN A 305 -3.30 1.38 14.00
N GLY A 306 -3.59 1.95 15.17
CA GLY A 306 -4.95 2.03 15.70
C GLY A 306 -5.79 3.07 14.98
N ASN A 307 -7.08 2.75 14.80
CA ASN A 307 -8.03 3.63 14.14
C ASN A 307 -9.24 3.89 15.06
N PRO A 308 -9.37 5.10 15.64
CA PRO A 308 -10.50 5.46 16.50
C PRO A 308 -11.87 5.32 15.83
N ARG A 309 -11.97 5.50 14.50
CA ARG A 309 -13.26 5.32 13.79
C ARG A 309 -13.72 3.87 13.80
N VAL A 310 -12.79 2.93 13.66
CA VAL A 310 -13.08 1.49 13.73
C VAL A 310 -13.45 1.12 15.17
N LEU A 311 -12.79 1.72 16.17
CA LEU A 311 -13.13 1.54 17.57
C LEU A 311 -14.56 1.99 17.86
N GLU A 312 -14.90 3.25 17.56
CA GLU A 312 -16.24 3.81 17.77
C GLU A 312 -17.33 2.95 17.11
N ARG A 313 -17.04 2.41 15.91
CA ARG A 313 -17.94 1.51 15.20
C ARG A 313 -18.15 0.18 15.94
N LEU A 314 -17.08 -0.46 16.39
CA LEU A 314 -17.17 -1.74 17.14
C LEU A 314 -17.88 -1.53 18.48
N GLU A 315 -17.56 -0.45 19.20
CA GLU A 315 -18.24 -0.08 20.44
C GLU A 315 -19.74 0.11 20.24
N LYS A 316 -20.14 0.82 19.18
CA LYS A 316 -21.55 1.01 18.83
C LYS A 316 -22.25 -0.33 18.59
N LYS A 317 -21.63 -1.23 17.84
CA LYS A 317 -22.19 -2.55 17.51
C LYS A 317 -22.32 -3.46 18.72
N MET A 318 -21.31 -3.48 19.59
CA MET A 318 -21.36 -4.24 20.84
C MET A 318 -22.47 -3.71 21.76
N LYS A 319 -22.64 -2.37 21.86
CA LYS A 319 -23.76 -1.75 22.58
C LYS A 319 -25.12 -2.13 22.00
N GLU A 320 -25.30 -2.06 20.68
CA GLU A 320 -26.56 -2.43 20.00
C GLU A 320 -26.94 -3.91 20.23
N LYS A 321 -25.95 -4.78 20.40
CA LYS A 321 -26.13 -6.22 20.65
C LYS A 321 -26.14 -6.58 22.15
N ASN A 322 -26.08 -5.59 23.05
CA ASN A 322 -26.01 -5.76 24.51
C ASN A 322 -24.85 -6.69 24.96
N LEU A 323 -23.69 -6.54 24.32
CA LEU A 323 -22.46 -7.26 24.70
C LEU A 323 -21.62 -6.40 25.65
N ASP A 324 -21.08 -7.02 26.70
CA ASP A 324 -20.11 -6.37 27.57
C ASP A 324 -18.75 -6.29 26.86
N TYR A 325 -18.07 -5.14 27.00
CA TYR A 325 -16.76 -4.98 26.40
C TYR A 325 -15.86 -4.01 27.18
N MET A 326 -14.55 -4.15 26.97
CA MET A 326 -13.53 -3.23 27.49
C MET A 326 -12.56 -2.83 26.39
N VAL A 327 -12.06 -1.60 26.45
CA VAL A 327 -11.05 -1.09 25.51
C VAL A 327 -9.68 -1.09 26.18
N VAL A 328 -8.68 -1.68 25.53
CA VAL A 328 -7.31 -1.76 26.01
C VAL A 328 -6.37 -1.14 24.99
N LEU A 329 -5.57 -0.16 25.41
CA LEU A 329 -4.57 0.48 24.58
C LEU A 329 -3.24 -0.29 24.67
N ILE A 330 -2.70 -0.74 23.54
CA ILE A 330 -1.47 -1.54 23.50
C ILE A 330 -0.58 -1.10 22.34
N SER A 331 0.70 -0.81 22.61
CA SER A 331 1.71 -0.56 21.56
C SER A 331 2.08 -1.86 20.87
N GLU A 332 2.65 -2.80 21.62
CA GLU A 332 3.03 -4.13 21.15
C GLU A 332 2.12 -5.21 21.74
N LEU A 333 1.34 -5.83 20.85
CA LEU A 333 0.42 -6.91 21.20
C LEU A 333 1.16 -8.24 21.22
N THR A 334 1.19 -8.91 22.38
CA THR A 334 1.83 -10.21 22.54
C THR A 334 0.91 -11.18 23.28
N PRO A 335 1.03 -12.50 23.04
CA PRO A 335 0.27 -13.52 23.78
C PRO A 335 0.42 -13.38 25.29
N LYS A 336 1.66 -13.16 25.78
CA LYS A 336 1.97 -12.98 27.20
C LYS A 336 1.21 -11.81 27.83
N LYS A 337 1.08 -10.69 27.11
CA LYS A 337 0.39 -9.50 27.62
C LYS A 337 -1.12 -9.69 27.69
N ILE A 338 -1.69 -10.34 26.68
CA ILE A 338 -3.13 -10.66 26.64
C ILE A 338 -3.52 -11.72 27.66
N GLU A 339 -2.65 -12.68 27.93
CA GLU A 339 -2.90 -13.72 28.93
C GLU A 339 -3.11 -13.18 30.35
N LEU A 340 -2.54 -12.00 30.68
CA LEU A 340 -2.70 -11.35 32.00
C LEU A 340 -4.15 -10.97 32.33
N PHE A 341 -5.03 -10.85 31.33
CA PHE A 341 -6.44 -10.55 31.53
C PHE A 341 -7.25 -11.80 31.91
N GLY A 342 -6.67 -13.00 31.80
CA GLY A 342 -7.28 -14.25 32.24
C GLY A 342 -8.68 -14.48 31.66
N ASP A 343 -9.61 -14.85 32.53
CA ASP A 343 -11.01 -15.14 32.18
C ASP A 343 -11.92 -13.90 32.23
N ALA A 344 -11.36 -12.69 32.43
CA ALA A 344 -12.13 -11.46 32.34
C ALA A 344 -12.54 -11.11 30.90
N VAL A 345 -11.92 -11.75 29.90
CA VAL A 345 -12.21 -11.56 28.47
C VAL A 345 -12.35 -12.91 27.77
N ASP A 346 -13.46 -13.09 27.07
CA ASP A 346 -13.78 -14.32 26.35
C ASP A 346 -13.20 -14.33 24.93
N ALA A 347 -13.21 -13.17 24.26
CA ALA A 347 -12.71 -12.98 22.91
C ALA A 347 -12.11 -11.58 22.71
N TRP A 348 -11.08 -11.51 21.88
CA TRP A 348 -10.39 -10.27 21.55
C TRP A 348 -10.62 -9.88 20.10
N VAL A 349 -10.81 -8.59 19.87
CA VAL A 349 -10.68 -7.95 18.55
C VAL A 349 -9.56 -6.94 18.62
N GLN A 350 -8.66 -6.94 17.63
CA GLN A 350 -7.57 -5.97 17.55
C GLN A 350 -7.72 -5.02 16.37
N ILE A 351 -7.53 -3.74 16.67
CA ILE A 351 -7.47 -2.62 15.75
C ILE A 351 -6.01 -2.15 15.72
N ALA A 352 -5.13 -2.96 15.13
CA ALA A 352 -3.71 -2.71 14.96
C ALA A 352 -3.22 -3.35 13.64
N CYS A 353 -2.11 -4.09 13.66
CA CYS A 353 -1.64 -4.85 12.50
C CYS A 353 -2.50 -6.11 12.28
N PRO A 354 -3.16 -6.29 11.11
CA PRO A 354 -4.01 -7.47 10.85
C PRO A 354 -3.23 -8.80 10.87
N ARG A 355 -1.93 -8.76 10.58
CA ARG A 355 -1.05 -9.94 10.57
C ARG A 355 -0.85 -10.55 11.97
N LEU A 356 -1.09 -9.80 13.04
CA LEU A 356 -1.08 -10.33 14.41
C LEU A 356 -2.16 -11.40 14.61
N SER A 357 -3.35 -11.19 14.02
CA SER A 357 -4.42 -12.17 14.07
C SER A 357 -4.19 -13.27 13.03
N ILE A 358 -3.80 -12.90 11.80
CA ILE A 358 -3.67 -13.85 10.68
C ILE A 358 -2.55 -14.87 10.91
N ASP A 359 -1.39 -14.43 11.36
CA ASP A 359 -0.19 -15.29 11.44
C ASP A 359 0.07 -15.85 12.84
N TRP A 360 -0.43 -15.17 13.88
CA TRP A 360 -0.11 -15.48 15.27
C TRP A 360 -1.35 -15.70 16.13
N GLY A 361 -2.54 -15.82 15.51
CA GLY A 361 -3.80 -15.91 16.22
C GLY A 361 -3.92 -17.16 17.10
N ASP A 362 -3.35 -18.28 16.67
CA ASP A 362 -3.26 -19.54 17.40
C ASP A 362 -2.38 -19.47 18.66
N ALA A 363 -1.40 -18.57 18.68
CA ALA A 363 -0.54 -18.35 19.85
C ALA A 363 -1.31 -17.74 21.04
N PHE A 364 -2.52 -17.20 20.81
CA PHE A 364 -3.39 -16.67 21.85
C PHE A 364 -4.37 -17.75 22.35
N LYS A 365 -4.44 -17.92 23.67
CA LYS A 365 -5.36 -18.89 24.32
C LYS A 365 -6.83 -18.59 23.99
N LYS A 366 -7.22 -17.32 24.10
CA LYS A 366 -8.54 -16.80 23.72
C LYS A 366 -8.49 -16.32 22.26
N PRO A 367 -9.58 -16.42 21.48
CA PRO A 367 -9.58 -16.03 20.07
C PRO A 367 -9.22 -14.55 19.91
N LEU A 368 -8.28 -14.25 19.01
CA LEU A 368 -7.88 -12.90 18.62
C LEU A 368 -8.29 -12.65 17.16
N LEU A 369 -9.23 -11.74 16.95
CA LEU A 369 -9.81 -11.43 15.65
C LEU A 369 -9.26 -10.12 15.07
N THR A 370 -9.19 -10.03 13.75
CA THR A 370 -9.10 -8.74 13.05
C THR A 370 -10.43 -8.00 13.14
N SER A 371 -10.44 -6.71 12.76
CA SER A 371 -11.69 -5.95 12.64
C SER A 371 -12.66 -6.57 11.64
N PHE A 372 -12.18 -7.14 10.52
CA PHE A 372 -13.03 -7.83 9.54
C PHE A 372 -13.74 -9.06 10.13
N GLU A 373 -12.98 -9.87 10.85
CA GLU A 373 -13.48 -11.12 11.43
C GLU A 373 -14.45 -10.85 12.58
N ALA A 374 -14.23 -9.79 13.35
CA ALA A 374 -15.16 -9.32 14.36
C ALA A 374 -16.51 -8.93 13.75
N GLU A 375 -16.53 -8.29 12.57
CA GLU A 375 -17.80 -8.00 11.88
C GLU A 375 -18.58 -9.28 11.52
N ILE A 376 -17.88 -10.36 11.16
CA ILE A 376 -18.50 -11.67 10.90
C ILE A 376 -18.97 -12.32 12.19
N ALA A 377 -18.15 -12.29 13.24
CA ALA A 377 -18.48 -12.85 14.55
C ALA A 377 -19.72 -12.19 15.16
N LEU A 378 -19.83 -10.87 15.03
CA LEU A 378 -20.96 -10.08 15.50
C LEU A 378 -22.20 -10.21 14.57
N GLY A 379 -22.06 -10.85 13.40
CA GLY A 379 -23.16 -11.11 12.46
C GLY A 379 -23.52 -9.94 11.56
N ASP A 380 -22.62 -8.95 11.41
CA ASP A 380 -22.83 -7.79 10.54
C ASP A 380 -22.26 -7.97 9.13
N LEU A 381 -21.41 -8.99 8.95
CA LEU A 381 -20.97 -9.47 7.64
C LEU A 381 -21.24 -10.96 7.50
N PRO A 382 -21.61 -11.44 6.30
CA PRO A 382 -21.74 -12.86 6.05
C PRO A 382 -20.35 -13.53 6.08
N ALA A 383 -20.26 -14.69 6.72
CA ALA A 383 -19.01 -15.45 6.75
C ALA A 383 -18.61 -15.90 5.34
N TRP A 384 -17.31 -15.89 5.03
CA TRP A 384 -16.83 -16.23 3.69
C TRP A 384 -17.13 -17.70 3.32
N TRP A 385 -17.17 -18.60 4.30
CA TRP A 385 -17.49 -20.02 4.11
C TRP A 385 -19.00 -20.32 4.01
N GLU A 386 -19.88 -19.39 4.37
CA GLU A 386 -21.34 -19.58 4.32
C GLU A 386 -21.91 -19.27 2.92
N ARG A 387 -21.08 -18.71 2.02
CA ARG A 387 -21.46 -18.38 0.64
C ARG A 387 -21.51 -19.67 -0.19
N LYS A 388 -22.66 -20.35 -0.20
CA LYS A 388 -22.89 -21.45 -1.15
C LYS A 388 -22.77 -20.90 -2.57
N LEU A 389 -21.89 -21.51 -3.37
CA LEU A 389 -21.96 -21.48 -4.84
C LEU A 389 -23.41 -21.79 -5.22
N LYS A 390 -24.18 -20.80 -5.66
CA LYS A 390 -25.41 -21.05 -6.41
C LYS A 390 -25.02 -21.64 -7.77
N CYS A 391 -24.50 -22.87 -7.80
CA CYS A 391 -24.58 -23.70 -8.98
C CYS A 391 -26.08 -23.96 -9.18
N LYS A 392 -26.68 -23.27 -10.16
CA LYS A 392 -27.96 -23.70 -10.73
C LYS A 392 -27.75 -25.09 -11.33
N LYS A 393 -28.02 -26.14 -10.55
CA LYS A 393 -28.52 -27.39 -11.11
C LYS A 393 -30.02 -27.19 -11.32
N SER A 394 -30.37 -26.75 -12.51
CA SER A 394 -31.66 -27.11 -13.12
C SER A 394 -31.33 -27.50 -14.56
N GLU A 395 -31.44 -28.80 -14.83
CA GLU A 395 -31.67 -29.30 -16.17
C GLU A 395 -32.91 -28.58 -16.76
N ASP A 396 -32.88 -28.32 -18.06
CA ASP A 396 -33.83 -27.55 -18.87
C ASP A 396 -33.87 -26.03 -18.69
N CYS A 397 -33.31 -25.31 -19.66
CA CYS A 397 -34.12 -24.59 -20.67
C CYS A 397 -33.23 -23.70 -21.57
N CYS A 398 -33.26 -23.99 -22.86
CA CYS A 398 -32.84 -23.07 -23.91
C CYS A 398 -33.79 -21.85 -24.00
N LYS A 399 -33.20 -20.70 -24.41
CA LYS A 399 -33.82 -19.47 -24.92
C LYS A 399 -34.47 -18.52 -23.91
N SER A 400 -33.78 -17.41 -23.61
CA SER A 400 -34.23 -16.02 -23.89
C SER A 400 -33.35 -15.01 -23.14
N GLU A 401 -33.09 -13.88 -23.80
CA GLU A 401 -32.30 -12.75 -23.29
C GLU A 401 -32.95 -12.13 -22.04
N GLY A 402 -32.15 -11.77 -21.04
CA GLY A 402 -32.64 -11.08 -19.84
C GLY A 402 -31.57 -10.88 -18.78
N VAL A 403 -31.05 -9.65 -18.73
CA VAL A 403 -30.48 -8.93 -17.57
C VAL A 403 -29.75 -9.81 -16.53
N GLN A 404 -28.43 -9.91 -16.69
CA GLN A 404 -27.55 -10.33 -15.60
C GLN A 404 -27.51 -9.23 -14.52
N GLU A 405 -28.26 -9.45 -13.44
CA GLU A 405 -27.99 -8.76 -12.17
C GLU A 405 -26.53 -9.00 -11.78
N ARG A 406 -25.83 -7.90 -11.49
CA ARG A 406 -24.44 -7.88 -11.00
C ARG A 406 -24.33 -8.72 -9.74
N GLY A 407 -23.87 -9.96 -9.89
CA GLY A 407 -23.33 -10.73 -8.78
C GLY A 407 -22.08 -10.01 -8.29
N GLU A 408 -22.11 -9.49 -7.07
CA GLU A 408 -20.91 -9.10 -6.35
C GLU A 408 -19.98 -10.32 -6.32
N MET A 409 -18.91 -10.29 -7.12
CA MET A 409 -17.76 -11.19 -6.98
C MET A 409 -17.34 -11.17 -5.52
N GLY A 410 -17.60 -12.26 -4.81
CA GLY A 410 -17.37 -12.38 -3.39
C GLY A 410 -15.87 -12.28 -3.10
N VAL A 411 -15.49 -11.33 -2.25
CA VAL A 411 -14.11 -11.18 -1.78
C VAL A 411 -13.76 -12.42 -0.96
N ASP A 412 -12.65 -13.09 -1.30
CA ASP A 412 -11.97 -14.06 -0.43
C ASP A 412 -11.52 -13.36 0.88
N TYR A 413 -10.80 -14.05 1.77
CA TYR A 413 -10.25 -13.43 2.97
C TYR A 413 -9.49 -12.12 2.63
N PRO A 414 -9.87 -10.96 3.19
CA PRO A 414 -9.43 -9.68 2.67
C PRO A 414 -8.02 -9.32 3.08
N MET A 415 -7.28 -8.69 2.16
CA MET A 415 -6.00 -8.02 2.42
C MET A 415 -6.07 -6.56 1.98
N ASP A 416 -7.13 -5.85 2.37
CA ASP A 416 -7.46 -4.49 1.93
C ASP A 416 -7.58 -3.51 3.12
N TYR A 417 -6.87 -3.79 4.21
CA TYR A 417 -7.00 -3.08 5.49
C TYR A 417 -6.62 -1.59 5.44
N TYR A 418 -5.90 -1.13 4.42
CA TYR A 418 -5.66 0.29 4.16
C TYR A 418 -6.08 0.71 2.73
N ALA A 419 -6.72 -0.18 1.99
CA ALA A 419 -7.15 0.10 0.63
C ALA A 419 -8.26 1.16 0.62
N GLN A 420 -8.21 2.09 -0.34
CA GLN A 420 -9.22 3.14 -0.47
C GLN A 420 -10.63 2.59 -0.73
N ASP A 421 -10.73 1.46 -1.42
CA ASP A 421 -11.96 0.76 -1.79
C ASP A 421 -12.29 -0.42 -0.88
N GLY A 422 -11.54 -0.62 0.21
CA GLY A 422 -11.80 -1.71 1.14
C GLY A 422 -13.04 -1.52 2.02
N GLY A 423 -13.36 -2.54 2.81
CA GLY A 423 -14.58 -2.58 3.63
C GLY A 423 -14.60 -1.63 4.83
N GLU A 424 -15.77 -1.42 5.44
CA GLU A 424 -15.96 -0.48 6.58
C GLU A 424 -15.14 -0.82 7.83
N TRP A 425 -14.63 -2.06 7.91
CA TRP A 425 -13.72 -2.55 8.94
C TRP A 425 -12.27 -2.10 8.74
N ASN A 426 -11.94 -1.50 7.59
CA ASN A 426 -10.58 -1.14 7.25
C ASN A 426 -10.13 0.17 7.93
N SER A 427 -8.82 0.40 7.95
CA SER A 427 -8.15 1.53 8.58
C SER A 427 -7.71 2.61 7.58
N CYS A 428 -8.34 2.69 6.40
CA CYS A 428 -7.95 3.67 5.40
C CYS A 428 -8.19 5.12 5.90
N TYR A 429 -7.21 6.00 5.65
CA TYR A 429 -7.29 7.42 6.00
C TYR A 429 -8.18 8.24 5.06
N SER A 430 -8.37 7.76 3.83
CA SER A 430 -9.21 8.43 2.83
C SER A 430 -10.67 8.39 3.25
N LYS A 431 -11.37 9.53 3.14
CA LYS A 431 -12.83 9.53 3.29
C LYS A 431 -13.44 8.67 2.20
N LYS A 432 -14.21 7.66 2.59
CA LYS A 432 -15.00 6.90 1.63
C LYS A 432 -16.10 7.80 1.06
N PRO A 433 -16.35 7.77 -0.26
CA PRO A 433 -17.55 8.41 -0.78
C PRO A 433 -18.75 7.75 -0.12
N ASN A 434 -19.68 8.55 0.42
CA ASN A 434 -20.97 8.05 0.93
C ASN A 434 -21.64 7.25 -0.18
N ARG A 435 -21.54 5.92 -0.14
CA ARG A 435 -22.45 5.06 -0.89
C ARG A 435 -23.76 5.13 -0.13
N SER A 436 -24.61 6.08 -0.51
CA SER A 436 -25.99 6.10 -0.09
C SER A 436 -26.61 4.75 -0.47
N LEU A 437 -26.95 3.94 0.54
CA LEU A 437 -27.96 2.90 0.44
C LEU A 437 -29.31 3.59 0.17
N GLN A 438 -29.49 4.14 -1.04
CA GLN A 438 -30.81 4.47 -1.53
C GLN A 438 -31.33 3.24 -2.25
N GLY A 439 -32.19 2.51 -1.56
CA GLY A 439 -33.03 1.50 -2.16
C GLY A 439 -33.77 2.09 -3.35
N ASN A 440 -33.73 1.39 -4.48
CA ASN A 440 -34.64 1.64 -5.58
C ASN A 440 -36.05 1.21 -5.16
N SER A 441 -36.71 2.06 -4.38
CA SER A 441 -38.14 2.09 -4.22
C SER A 441 -38.64 3.41 -4.79
N GLN A 442 -38.71 3.50 -6.11
CA GLN A 442 -39.62 4.42 -6.79
C GLN A 442 -39.92 3.89 -8.18
N CYS A 443 -40.98 3.09 -8.25
CA CYS A 443 -41.78 2.94 -9.45
C CYS A 443 -42.13 4.33 -9.98
N ARG A 444 -41.66 4.65 -11.19
CA ARG A 444 -42.34 5.61 -12.05
C ARG A 444 -42.93 4.81 -13.20
N ASN A 445 -44.24 4.58 -13.09
CA ASN A 445 -45.10 4.46 -14.24
C ASN A 445 -44.87 5.69 -15.10
N ASP A 446 -44.43 5.51 -16.34
CA ASP A 446 -44.88 6.34 -17.43
C ASP A 446 -44.95 5.53 -18.72
N SER A 447 -46.12 5.63 -19.31
CA SER A 447 -46.71 4.90 -20.40
C SER A 447 -45.98 5.05 -21.74
N CYS A 448 -45.72 3.92 -22.41
CA CYS A 448 -45.61 3.85 -23.86
C CYS A 448 -46.99 4.14 -24.48
N VAL A 449 -47.11 5.26 -25.19
CA VAL A 449 -48.09 5.41 -26.27
C VAL A 449 -47.30 5.51 -27.58
N LYS A 450 -47.73 4.67 -28.52
CA LYS A 450 -47.23 4.51 -29.89
C LYS A 450 -47.28 5.82 -30.69
N SER A 451 -46.23 6.07 -31.46
CA SER A 451 -46.28 6.40 -32.90
C SER A 451 -44.87 6.62 -33.44
#